data_AF-A0AAF0UTB3-F1
#
_entry.id   AF-A0AAF0UTB3-F1
#
_cell.length_a   1.000
_cell.length_b   1.000
_cell.length_c   1.000
_cell.angle_alpha   90.00
_cell.angle_beta   90.00
_cell.angle_gamma   90.00
#
_symmetry.space_group_name_H-M   'P 1'
#
loop_
_entity.id
_entity.type
_entity.pdbx_description
1 polymer ?
#
loop_
_entity_poly.entity_id
_entity_poly.type
_entity_poly.pdbx_seq_one_letter_code
_entity_poly.pdbx_strand_id
1 'polypeptide(L)'
;TQKKVEENHVPQNCQSVALIIGVTGIVGNSLAEILPRPDTPGGPWKVYGVARRPRPLWNVDHPIEYIQCDISTICKHEGLPLRFLGSKSTWDGYYDCSDANLIAEHQIWASMDPNAKNEAFNVSNGDVFKWKHLWEGLAEEFEVEIEEYDENKRWTLEEMMKDKGRIWEEIVKENGLVISKLEEIGGWWFVDLVLSGECPLDTMNKSKEHGFLGFRNSKNAFISWINKIKACKIVPQLV
;
A
#
# COMPACT_ATOMS: atom_id res chain seq x y z
N THR A 1 -48.89 -3.86 10.72
CA THR A 1 -47.95 -4.65 11.55
C THR A 1 -47.26 -5.67 10.67
N GLN A 2 -46.01 -5.99 11.00
CA GLN A 2 -45.12 -7.04 10.44
C GLN A 2 -44.07 -6.57 9.43
N LYS A 3 -42.90 -6.22 10.00
CA LYS A 3 -41.57 -6.42 9.41
C LYS A 3 -41.42 -7.88 9.00
N LYS A 4 -40.98 -8.14 7.76
CA LYS A 4 -40.37 -9.40 7.38
C LYS A 4 -38.86 -9.20 7.35
N VAL A 5 -38.20 -9.72 8.38
CA VAL A 5 -36.75 -9.98 8.41
C VAL A 5 -36.61 -11.43 8.02
N GLU A 6 -35.88 -11.71 6.94
CA GLU A 6 -35.37 -13.02 6.50
C GLU A 6 -34.60 -12.74 5.19
N GLU A 7 -33.36 -13.16 4.95
CA GLU A 7 -32.61 -14.32 5.44
C GLU A 7 -31.08 -14.07 5.43
N ASN A 8 -30.43 -14.57 6.47
CA ASN A 8 -28.99 -14.79 6.53
C ASN A 8 -28.52 -15.74 5.40
N HIS A 9 -27.56 -15.33 4.58
CA HIS A 9 -26.82 -16.27 3.74
C HIS A 9 -25.74 -16.98 4.57
N VAL A 10 -25.93 -18.28 4.82
CA VAL A 10 -24.93 -19.23 5.34
C VAL A 10 -24.07 -19.71 4.15
N PRO A 11 -22.74 -19.94 4.32
CA PRO A 11 -21.75 -19.72 3.26
C PRO A 11 -21.71 -20.83 2.20
N GLN A 12 -21.52 -20.44 0.95
CA GLN A 12 -20.98 -21.33 -0.09
C GLN A 12 -19.63 -21.88 0.38
N ASN A 13 -19.47 -23.21 0.35
CA ASN A 13 -18.28 -23.89 0.80
C ASN A 13 -17.10 -23.56 -0.15
N CYS A 14 -16.36 -22.49 0.16
CA CYS A 14 -15.25 -22.02 -0.65
C CYS A 14 -14.07 -22.99 -0.50
N GLN A 15 -13.52 -23.49 -1.61
CA GLN A 15 -12.42 -24.45 -1.58
C GLN A 15 -11.06 -23.79 -1.29
N SER A 16 -10.95 -22.47 -1.45
CA SER A 16 -9.71 -21.71 -1.28
C SER A 16 -9.97 -20.25 -0.90
N VAL A 17 -8.97 -19.58 -0.33
CA VAL A 17 -9.05 -18.18 0.15
C VAL A 17 -7.95 -17.34 -0.52
N ALA A 18 -8.27 -16.13 -0.96
CA ALA A 18 -7.33 -15.20 -1.59
C ALA A 18 -7.35 -13.81 -0.91
N LEU A 19 -6.17 -13.19 -0.80
CA LEU A 19 -5.98 -11.80 -0.34
C LEU A 19 -5.37 -10.98 -1.49
N ILE A 20 -6.05 -9.92 -1.92
CA ILE A 20 -5.68 -9.07 -3.05
C ILE A 20 -5.29 -7.68 -2.53
N ILE A 21 -4.00 -7.38 -2.47
CA ILE A 21 -3.51 -6.06 -2.09
C ILE A 21 -3.42 -5.18 -3.35
N GLY A 22 -4.03 -3.98 -3.29
CA GLY A 22 -4.29 -3.14 -4.45
C GLY A 22 -5.56 -3.50 -5.22
N VAL A 23 -6.59 -4.06 -4.57
CA VAL A 23 -7.85 -4.52 -5.20
C VAL A 23 -8.60 -3.47 -6.06
N THR A 24 -8.31 -2.17 -5.88
CA THR A 24 -8.87 -1.10 -6.74
C THR A 24 -8.01 -0.75 -7.96
N GLY A 25 -6.86 -1.39 -8.14
CA GLY A 25 -6.08 -1.32 -9.38
C GLY A 25 -6.70 -2.21 -10.46
N ILE A 26 -6.33 -1.98 -11.73
CA ILE A 26 -6.91 -2.71 -12.88
C ILE A 26 -6.76 -4.24 -12.71
N VAL A 27 -5.57 -4.69 -12.34
CA VAL A 27 -5.27 -6.13 -12.15
C VAL A 27 -5.96 -6.68 -10.89
N GLY A 28 -5.84 -5.97 -9.77
CA GLY A 28 -6.49 -6.36 -8.51
C GLY A 28 -8.02 -6.45 -8.63
N ASN A 29 -8.61 -5.60 -9.47
CA ASN A 29 -10.04 -5.59 -9.75
C ASN A 29 -10.45 -6.82 -10.58
N SER A 30 -9.79 -7.09 -11.71
CA SER A 30 -10.09 -8.31 -12.49
C SER A 30 -9.89 -9.59 -11.70
N LEU A 31 -8.88 -9.65 -10.82
CA LEU A 31 -8.69 -10.80 -9.92
C LEU A 31 -9.85 -10.94 -8.93
N ALA A 32 -10.34 -9.83 -8.35
CA ALA A 32 -11.48 -9.82 -7.46
C ALA A 32 -12.80 -10.24 -8.15
N GLU A 33 -12.91 -10.04 -9.46
CA GLU A 33 -14.08 -10.44 -10.25
C GLU A 33 -14.05 -11.92 -10.69
N ILE A 34 -12.86 -12.46 -10.95
CA ILE A 34 -12.69 -13.81 -11.51
C ILE A 34 -12.63 -14.85 -10.40
N LEU A 35 -11.83 -14.62 -9.35
CA LEU A 35 -11.57 -15.62 -8.30
C LEU A 35 -12.83 -16.15 -7.60
N PRO A 36 -13.89 -15.35 -7.35
CA PRO A 36 -15.11 -15.90 -6.76
C PRO A 36 -15.97 -16.75 -7.70
N ARG A 37 -15.68 -16.81 -9.01
CA ARG A 37 -16.50 -17.54 -9.99
C ARG A 37 -16.36 -19.07 -9.82
N PRO A 38 -17.43 -19.83 -10.01
CA PRO A 38 -17.43 -21.29 -9.79
C PRO A 38 -16.63 -22.08 -10.83
N ASP A 39 -16.35 -21.49 -11.99
CA ASP A 39 -15.54 -22.07 -13.07
C ASP A 39 -14.05 -21.71 -12.98
N THR A 40 -13.66 -20.87 -12.02
CA THR A 40 -12.26 -20.54 -11.79
C THR A 40 -11.54 -21.74 -11.18
N PRO A 41 -10.42 -22.20 -11.77
CA PRO A 41 -9.65 -23.33 -11.22
C PRO A 41 -9.32 -23.14 -9.73
N GLY A 42 -9.62 -24.16 -8.91
CA GLY A 42 -9.45 -24.10 -7.46
C GLY A 42 -10.52 -23.31 -6.69
N GLY A 43 -11.55 -22.83 -7.38
CA GLY A 43 -12.66 -22.05 -6.82
C GLY A 43 -13.94 -22.84 -6.53
N PRO A 44 -15.00 -22.15 -6.06
CA PRO A 44 -15.07 -20.71 -5.82
C PRO A 44 -14.20 -20.27 -4.64
N TRP A 45 -13.48 -19.15 -4.81
CA TRP A 45 -12.58 -18.60 -3.79
C TRP A 45 -13.29 -17.61 -2.88
N LYS A 46 -12.98 -17.62 -1.58
CA LYS A 46 -13.30 -16.51 -0.67
C LYS A 46 -12.24 -15.42 -0.84
N VAL A 47 -12.62 -14.20 -1.18
CA VAL A 47 -11.67 -13.13 -1.55
C VAL A 47 -11.70 -11.97 -0.56
N TYR A 48 -10.53 -11.58 -0.08
CA TYR A 48 -10.28 -10.37 0.70
C TYR A 48 -9.53 -9.36 -0.17
N GLY A 49 -10.05 -8.15 -0.32
CA GLY A 49 -9.42 -7.08 -1.09
C GLY A 49 -8.93 -5.97 -0.19
N VAL A 50 -7.63 -5.68 -0.21
CA VAL A 50 -7.02 -4.55 0.50
C VAL A 50 -6.68 -3.46 -0.50
N ALA A 51 -7.17 -2.24 -0.36
CA ALA A 51 -6.79 -1.13 -1.24
C ALA A 51 -7.05 0.24 -0.63
N ARG A 52 -6.22 1.22 -1.02
CA ARG A 52 -6.23 2.59 -0.50
C ARG A 52 -7.49 3.42 -0.80
N ARG A 53 -8.25 3.06 -1.84
CA ARG A 53 -9.51 3.74 -2.22
C ARG A 53 -10.71 3.06 -1.54
N PRO A 54 -11.89 3.66 -1.43
CA PRO A 54 -13.09 2.92 -1.04
C PRO A 54 -13.50 1.90 -2.11
N ARG A 55 -14.22 0.86 -1.68
CA ARG A 55 -14.79 -0.13 -2.59
C ARG A 55 -15.61 0.59 -3.68
N PRO A 56 -15.25 0.46 -4.96
CA PRO A 56 -15.92 1.20 -6.01
C PRO A 56 -17.38 0.73 -6.22
N LEU A 57 -18.30 1.65 -6.57
CA LEU A 57 -19.76 1.39 -6.67
C LEU A 57 -20.15 0.29 -7.67
N TRP A 58 -19.47 0.20 -8.80
CA TRP A 58 -19.59 -0.89 -9.78
C TRP A 58 -19.07 -2.25 -9.30
N ASN A 59 -18.41 -2.33 -8.14
CA ASN A 59 -17.83 -3.55 -7.60
C ASN A 59 -18.54 -4.00 -6.31
N VAL A 60 -19.76 -3.52 -6.04
CA VAL A 60 -20.52 -3.75 -4.79
C VAL A 60 -21.20 -5.12 -4.77
N ASP A 61 -21.53 -5.65 -5.94
CA ASP A 61 -22.24 -6.93 -6.09
C ASP A 61 -21.31 -8.16 -6.04
N HIS A 62 -19.99 -7.94 -6.07
CA HIS A 62 -19.00 -9.03 -6.00
C HIS A 62 -18.82 -9.54 -4.55
N PRO A 63 -18.65 -10.84 -4.30
CA PRO A 63 -18.54 -11.38 -2.94
C PRO A 63 -17.10 -11.25 -2.39
N ILE A 64 -16.62 -10.01 -2.21
CA ILE A 64 -15.29 -9.70 -1.66
C ILE A 64 -15.39 -8.95 -0.31
N GLU A 65 -14.54 -9.29 0.67
CA GLU A 65 -14.37 -8.55 1.93
C GLU A 65 -13.28 -7.47 1.76
N TYR A 66 -13.58 -6.19 2.05
CA TYR A 66 -12.75 -5.04 1.63
C TYR A 66 -12.06 -4.30 2.80
N ILE A 67 -10.78 -3.91 2.66
CA ILE A 67 -9.93 -3.28 3.71
C ILE A 67 -9.13 -2.08 3.12
N GLN A 68 -9.04 -0.90 3.77
CA GLN A 68 -8.50 0.38 3.20
C GLN A 68 -7.36 1.09 4.03
N CYS A 69 -6.39 1.84 3.43
CA CYS A 69 -5.21 2.49 4.11
C CYS A 69 -4.34 3.58 3.32
N ASP A 70 -3.60 4.53 3.99
CA ASP A 70 -2.25 5.23 3.71
C ASP A 70 -2.03 6.81 3.64
N ILE A 71 -0.84 7.34 4.11
CA ILE A 71 -0.54 8.60 4.85
C ILE A 71 0.65 9.54 4.41
N SER A 72 0.60 10.89 4.63
CA SER A 72 1.76 11.80 4.97
C SER A 72 1.49 13.33 5.16
N THR A 73 0.26 13.84 5.25
CA THR A 73 0.01 15.29 5.06
C THR A 73 0.10 16.21 6.30
N ILE A 74 0.02 15.68 7.52
CA ILE A 74 -0.22 16.48 8.73
C ILE A 74 0.95 17.43 9.08
N CYS A 75 2.20 17.02 8.86
CA CYS A 75 3.38 17.83 9.22
C CYS A 75 3.40 19.20 8.51
N LYS A 76 3.02 19.27 7.23
CA LYS A 76 2.99 20.53 6.47
C LYS A 76 1.93 21.49 7.01
N HIS A 77 0.73 20.98 7.29
CA HIS A 77 -0.36 21.82 7.80
C HIS A 77 -0.03 22.43 9.17
N GLU A 78 0.74 21.72 10.00
CA GLU A 78 1.16 22.21 11.31
C GLU A 78 2.46 23.06 11.27
N GLY A 79 3.10 23.21 10.10
CA GLY A 79 4.39 23.89 9.97
C GLY A 79 5.52 23.21 10.76
N LEU A 80 5.40 21.90 10.98
CA LEU A 80 6.39 21.11 11.74
C LEU A 80 7.37 20.43 10.77
N PRO A 81 8.65 20.28 11.16
CA PRO A 81 9.60 19.52 10.35
C PRO A 81 9.19 18.05 10.27
N LEU A 82 9.52 17.42 9.15
CA LEU A 82 9.35 15.99 8.92
C LEU A 82 10.42 15.22 9.70
N ARG A 83 10.00 14.57 10.78
CA ARG A 83 10.87 13.76 11.64
C ARG A 83 10.97 12.35 11.10
N PHE A 84 12.18 11.79 11.09
CA PHE A 84 12.36 10.36 10.94
C PHE A 84 12.11 9.66 12.28
N LEU A 85 11.25 8.65 12.30
CA LEU A 85 10.76 8.00 13.52
C LEU A 85 11.26 6.54 13.66
N GLY A 86 12.08 6.09 12.71
CA GLY A 86 12.71 4.78 12.74
C GLY A 86 13.98 4.73 13.59
N SER A 87 14.60 3.56 13.64
CA SER A 87 15.88 3.38 14.32
C SER A 87 17.08 3.80 13.46
N LYS A 88 18.25 3.96 14.09
CA LYS A 88 19.52 4.27 13.40
C LYS A 88 19.89 3.19 12.38
N SER A 89 19.65 1.93 12.71
CA SER A 89 19.89 0.81 11.78
C SER A 89 18.98 0.90 10.56
N THR A 90 17.73 1.34 10.72
CA THR A 90 16.82 1.63 9.60
C THR A 90 17.29 2.83 8.77
N TRP A 91 17.77 3.89 9.42
CA TRP A 91 18.24 5.11 8.75
C TRP A 91 19.45 4.87 7.85
N ASP A 92 20.43 4.11 8.33
CA ASP A 92 21.69 3.84 7.62
C ASP A 92 21.73 2.50 6.85
N GLY A 93 20.81 1.58 7.17
CA GLY A 93 20.71 0.26 6.59
C GLY A 93 20.17 0.26 5.15
N TYR A 94 20.42 -0.84 4.45
CA TYR A 94 19.87 -1.07 3.12
C TYR A 94 18.52 -1.76 3.19
N TYR A 95 17.61 -1.31 2.36
CA TYR A 95 16.25 -1.80 2.20
C TYR A 95 15.98 -2.06 0.73
N ASP A 96 15.11 -3.03 0.45
CA ASP A 96 14.44 -3.17 -0.84
C ASP A 96 12.94 -2.87 -0.67
N CYS A 97 12.26 -2.76 -1.80
CA CYS A 97 10.81 -2.67 -1.85
C CYS A 97 10.30 -3.22 -3.18
N SER A 98 8.99 -3.35 -3.28
CA SER A 98 8.32 -3.95 -4.43
C SER A 98 7.28 -3.00 -4.98
N ASP A 99 7.58 -2.40 -6.13
CA ASP A 99 6.63 -1.55 -6.85
C ASP A 99 5.38 -2.35 -7.25
N ALA A 100 4.20 -1.82 -6.98
CA ALA A 100 2.96 -2.55 -7.24
C ALA A 100 2.71 -2.84 -8.73
N ASN A 101 3.22 -2.01 -9.66
CA ASN A 101 3.11 -2.30 -11.08
C ASN A 101 4.13 -3.38 -11.48
N LEU A 102 5.34 -3.39 -10.91
CA LEU A 102 6.33 -4.44 -11.12
C LEU A 102 5.83 -5.80 -10.60
N ILE A 103 5.18 -5.83 -9.43
CA ILE A 103 4.53 -7.04 -8.91
C ILE A 103 3.47 -7.54 -9.89
N ALA A 104 2.63 -6.65 -10.42
CA ALA A 104 1.62 -7.03 -11.40
C ALA A 104 2.24 -7.58 -12.70
N GLU A 105 3.30 -6.94 -13.21
CA GLU A 105 4.07 -7.42 -14.36
C GLU A 105 4.67 -8.81 -14.11
N HIS A 106 5.22 -9.03 -12.91
CA HIS A 106 5.79 -10.31 -12.49
C HIS A 106 4.73 -11.42 -12.44
N GLN A 107 3.56 -11.14 -11.87
CA GLN A 107 2.44 -12.09 -11.86
C GLN A 107 1.92 -12.42 -13.25
N ILE A 108 1.80 -11.41 -14.13
CA ILE A 108 1.41 -11.62 -15.54
C ILE A 108 2.44 -12.51 -16.23
N TRP A 109 3.73 -12.20 -16.07
CA TRP A 109 4.81 -13.04 -16.60
C TRP A 109 4.69 -14.48 -16.11
N ALA A 110 4.53 -14.71 -14.81
CA ALA A 110 4.38 -16.06 -14.26
C ALA A 110 3.14 -16.81 -14.80
N SER A 111 2.07 -16.07 -15.09
CA SER A 111 0.83 -16.63 -15.66
C SER A 111 0.95 -17.02 -17.13
N MET A 112 1.91 -16.47 -17.87
CA MET A 112 2.03 -16.67 -19.33
C MET A 112 3.27 -17.47 -19.74
N ASP A 113 4.38 -17.32 -19.02
CA ASP A 113 5.67 -17.90 -19.40
C ASP A 113 5.77 -19.38 -18.96
N PRO A 114 6.06 -20.32 -19.86
CA PRO A 114 6.30 -21.72 -19.50
C PRO A 114 7.43 -21.91 -18.49
N ASN A 115 8.46 -21.07 -18.51
CA ASN A 115 9.61 -21.16 -17.61
C ASN A 115 9.26 -20.77 -16.16
N ALA A 116 8.11 -20.12 -15.95
CA ALA A 116 7.68 -19.66 -14.64
C ALA A 116 6.65 -20.58 -13.97
N LYS A 117 6.24 -21.67 -14.62
CA LYS A 117 5.19 -22.57 -14.11
C LYS A 117 5.66 -23.37 -12.90
N ASN A 118 4.78 -23.47 -11.91
CA ASN A 118 4.99 -24.27 -10.69
C ASN A 118 6.22 -23.86 -9.86
N GLU A 119 6.60 -22.60 -9.94
CA GLU A 119 7.76 -22.05 -9.23
C GLU A 119 7.34 -20.94 -8.27
N ALA A 120 7.98 -20.90 -7.10
CA ALA A 120 7.90 -19.76 -6.19
C ALA A 120 9.04 -18.76 -6.51
N PHE A 121 8.70 -17.47 -6.58
CA PHE A 121 9.62 -16.40 -6.90
C PHE A 121 9.47 -15.24 -5.93
N ASN A 122 10.60 -14.60 -5.62
CA ASN A 122 10.60 -13.28 -4.99
C ASN A 122 10.33 -12.20 -6.05
N VAL A 123 9.88 -11.02 -5.59
CA VAL A 123 9.67 -9.86 -6.43
C VAL A 123 10.00 -8.57 -5.68
N SER A 124 11.23 -8.09 -5.85
CA SER A 124 11.68 -6.75 -5.43
C SER A 124 12.08 -5.93 -6.66
N ASN A 125 12.27 -4.62 -6.47
CA ASN A 125 12.60 -3.68 -7.54
C ASN A 125 13.93 -3.97 -8.26
N GLY A 126 14.80 -4.79 -7.67
CA GLY A 126 16.11 -5.13 -8.23
C GLY A 126 17.21 -4.13 -7.90
N ASP A 127 16.93 -3.16 -7.03
CA ASP A 127 17.88 -2.23 -6.41
C ASP A 127 17.68 -2.19 -4.88
N VAL A 128 18.55 -1.44 -4.20
CA VAL A 128 18.43 -1.17 -2.76
C VAL A 128 18.43 0.34 -2.52
N PHE A 129 17.82 0.77 -1.43
CA PHE A 129 17.81 2.16 -0.98
C PHE A 129 18.15 2.26 0.52
N LYS A 130 18.35 3.49 0.98
CA LYS A 130 18.40 3.82 2.42
C LYS A 130 17.26 4.76 2.73
N TRP A 131 16.64 4.59 3.89
CA TRP A 131 15.50 5.43 4.28
C TRP A 131 15.84 6.91 4.29
N LYS A 132 17.06 7.30 4.67
CA LYS A 132 17.50 8.71 4.62
C LYS A 132 17.30 9.39 3.27
N HIS A 133 17.58 8.69 2.17
CA HIS A 133 17.44 9.23 0.83
C HIS A 133 15.99 9.27 0.34
N LEU A 134 15.15 8.33 0.79
CA LEU A 134 13.71 8.40 0.51
C LEU A 134 13.02 9.47 1.37
N TRP A 135 13.48 9.66 2.61
CA TRP A 135 12.96 10.70 3.50
C TRP A 135 13.26 12.10 2.96
N GLU A 136 14.46 12.31 2.40
CA GLU A 136 14.80 13.50 1.63
C GLU A 136 13.83 13.72 0.46
N GLY A 137 13.58 12.68 -0.34
CA GLY A 137 12.61 12.78 -1.44
C GLY A 137 11.18 13.07 -0.97
N LEU A 138 10.75 12.52 0.16
CA LEU A 138 9.44 12.80 0.74
C LEU A 138 9.34 14.26 1.20
N ALA A 139 10.39 14.77 1.86
CA ALA A 139 10.47 16.14 2.32
C ALA A 139 10.44 17.15 1.16
N GLU A 140 11.18 16.87 0.08
CA GLU A 140 11.15 17.65 -1.16
C GLU A 140 9.74 17.66 -1.76
N GLU A 141 9.10 16.49 -1.87
CA GLU A 141 7.76 16.36 -2.43
C GLU A 141 6.67 17.09 -1.61
N PHE A 142 6.87 17.25 -0.30
CA PHE A 142 5.92 17.97 0.56
C PHE A 142 6.39 19.40 0.93
N GLU A 143 7.55 19.84 0.46
CA GLU A 143 8.21 21.11 0.83
C GLU A 143 8.23 21.33 2.36
N VAL A 144 8.71 20.31 3.07
CA VAL A 144 8.86 20.35 4.52
C VAL A 144 10.33 20.18 4.88
N GLU A 145 10.81 20.89 5.89
CA GLU A 145 12.16 20.70 6.39
C GLU A 145 12.29 19.34 7.10
N ILE A 146 13.45 18.71 7.02
CA ILE A 146 13.74 17.46 7.74
C ILE A 146 14.38 17.80 9.08
N GLU A 147 13.89 17.22 10.17
CA GLU A 147 14.62 17.25 11.44
C GLU A 147 15.74 16.20 11.40
N GLU A 148 16.95 16.58 11.81
CA GLU A 148 18.05 15.62 11.93
C GLU A 148 17.65 14.45 12.83
N TYR A 149 18.07 13.24 12.43
CA TYR A 149 17.81 12.04 13.20
C TYR A 149 18.39 12.13 14.61
N ASP A 150 17.54 12.00 15.63
CA ASP A 150 17.91 12.03 17.04
C ASP A 150 17.65 10.65 17.68
N GLU A 151 18.72 9.93 18.01
CA GLU A 151 18.66 8.59 18.58
C GLU A 151 18.06 8.52 19.99
N ASN A 152 17.89 9.65 20.67
CA ASN A 152 17.33 9.72 22.02
C ASN A 152 15.81 9.94 22.04
N LYS A 153 15.21 10.21 20.88
CA LYS A 153 13.77 10.43 20.74
C LYS A 153 13.13 9.23 20.06
N ARG A 154 12.31 8.50 20.80
CA ARG A 154 11.48 7.40 20.25
C ARG A 154 10.02 7.79 20.40
N TRP A 155 9.38 8.04 19.26
CA TRP A 155 7.94 8.21 19.14
C TRP A 155 7.45 7.28 18.04
N THR A 156 6.22 6.79 18.16
CA THR A 156 5.56 6.08 17.07
C THR A 156 4.69 7.05 16.28
N LEU A 157 4.56 6.82 14.98
CA LEU A 157 3.58 7.53 14.16
C LEU A 157 2.17 7.29 14.71
N GLU A 158 1.89 6.10 15.22
CA GLU A 158 0.60 5.76 15.80
C GLU A 158 0.24 6.70 16.96
N GLU A 159 1.18 6.96 17.88
CA GLU A 159 0.97 7.89 18.98
C GLU A 159 0.85 9.34 18.49
N MET A 160 1.70 9.75 17.55
CA MET A 160 1.71 11.12 17.02
C MET A 160 0.41 11.49 16.30
N MET A 161 -0.24 10.50 15.66
CA MET A 161 -1.36 10.73 14.77
C MET A 161 -2.72 10.48 15.42
N LYS A 162 -2.74 9.88 16.62
CA LYS A 162 -3.95 9.49 17.36
C LYS A 162 -4.98 10.62 17.50
N ASP A 163 -4.54 11.84 17.76
CA ASP A 163 -5.43 12.99 18.03
C ASP A 163 -5.50 13.98 16.86
N LYS A 164 -5.00 13.61 15.68
CA LYS A 164 -4.91 14.51 14.51
C LYS A 164 -6.12 14.43 13.58
N GLY A 165 -7.16 13.66 13.93
CA GLY A 165 -8.36 13.47 13.10
C GLY A 165 -9.01 14.78 12.68
N ARG A 166 -9.19 15.72 13.61
CA ARG A 166 -9.76 17.04 13.32
C ARG A 166 -8.90 17.88 12.36
N ILE A 167 -7.58 17.83 12.52
CA ILE A 167 -6.65 18.54 11.64
C ILE A 167 -6.76 17.97 10.21
N TRP A 168 -6.88 16.65 10.09
CA TRP A 168 -7.11 16.01 8.80
C TRP A 168 -8.42 16.43 8.16
N GLU A 169 -9.51 16.52 8.92
CA GLU A 169 -10.81 17.00 8.40
C GLU A 169 -10.71 18.44 7.85
N GLU A 170 -9.96 19.32 8.53
CA GLU A 170 -9.70 20.68 8.07
C GLU A 170 -8.93 20.66 6.73
N ILE A 171 -7.84 19.89 6.65
CA ILE A 171 -7.05 19.70 5.42
C ILE A 171 -7.91 19.18 4.26
N VAL A 172 -8.76 18.19 4.51
CA VAL A 172 -9.65 17.59 3.51
C VAL A 172 -10.60 18.63 2.95
N LYS A 173 -11.20 19.43 3.84
CA LYS A 173 -12.15 20.47 3.46
C LYS A 173 -11.49 21.56 2.63
N GLU A 174 -10.31 22.02 3.04
CA GLU A 174 -9.58 23.10 2.36
C GLU A 174 -9.08 22.70 0.97
N ASN A 175 -8.63 21.44 0.83
CA ASN A 175 -8.01 20.95 -0.40
C ASN A 175 -8.97 20.14 -1.30
N GLY A 176 -10.22 19.95 -0.86
CA GLY A 176 -11.22 19.15 -1.58
C GLY A 176 -10.77 17.71 -1.81
N LEU A 177 -10.24 17.07 -0.76
CA LEU A 177 -9.71 15.70 -0.82
C LEU A 177 -10.83 14.65 -0.79
N VAL A 178 -10.55 13.47 -1.32
CA VAL A 178 -11.54 12.39 -1.51
C VAL A 178 -11.78 11.61 -0.21
N ILE A 179 -10.82 11.56 0.71
CA ILE A 179 -10.90 10.75 1.94
C ILE A 179 -11.07 11.66 3.14
N SER A 180 -12.11 11.45 3.97
CA SER A 180 -12.45 12.36 5.05
C SER A 180 -11.92 11.99 6.43
N LYS A 181 -11.53 10.73 6.68
CA LYS A 181 -11.06 10.28 7.99
C LYS A 181 -9.59 9.94 8.00
N LEU A 182 -8.93 10.28 9.10
CA LEU A 182 -7.49 10.09 9.25
C LEU A 182 -7.11 8.61 9.38
N GLU A 183 -7.95 7.82 10.03
CA GLU A 183 -7.71 6.39 10.26
C GLU A 183 -7.84 5.58 8.95
N GLU A 184 -8.64 6.08 8.01
CA GLU A 184 -8.83 5.47 6.68
C GLU A 184 -7.63 5.70 5.75
N ILE A 185 -6.81 6.70 6.07
CA ILE A 185 -5.52 6.96 5.46
C ILE A 185 -4.38 6.51 6.36
N GLY A 186 -4.62 5.92 7.53
CA GLY A 186 -3.65 5.90 8.62
C GLY A 186 -2.99 4.55 8.91
N GLY A 187 -2.05 4.07 8.09
CA GLY A 187 -1.34 2.80 8.33
C GLY A 187 -0.24 2.84 9.41
N TRP A 188 -0.43 3.60 10.49
CA TRP A 188 0.66 4.06 11.36
C TRP A 188 1.50 2.95 11.98
N TRP A 189 0.83 1.98 12.60
CA TRP A 189 1.47 0.81 13.20
C TRP A 189 2.34 0.04 12.20
N PHE A 190 1.94 0.03 10.92
CA PHE A 190 2.67 -0.67 9.87
C PHE A 190 3.93 0.10 9.48
N VAL A 191 3.84 1.43 9.38
CA VAL A 191 5.02 2.28 9.16
C VAL A 191 5.99 2.15 10.34
N ASP A 192 5.48 2.17 11.57
CA ASP A 192 6.28 1.96 12.78
C ASP A 192 6.98 0.61 12.75
N LEU A 193 6.28 -0.46 12.37
CA LEU A 193 6.86 -1.80 12.20
C LEU A 193 7.99 -1.80 11.15
N VAL A 194 7.72 -1.25 9.96
CA VAL A 194 8.70 -1.17 8.86
C VAL A 194 9.94 -0.38 9.27
N LEU A 195 9.78 0.69 10.05
CA LEU A 195 10.89 1.55 10.48
C LEU A 195 11.60 1.04 11.74
N SER A 196 11.03 0.07 12.46
CA SER A 196 11.55 -0.41 13.76
C SER A 196 12.76 -1.35 13.67
N GLY A 197 12.98 -2.03 12.54
CA GLY A 197 14.01 -3.06 12.43
C GLY A 197 14.55 -3.22 11.01
N GLU A 198 15.74 -3.79 10.91
CA GLU A 198 16.43 -4.04 9.63
C GLU A 198 15.57 -4.86 8.67
N CYS A 199 15.60 -4.52 7.38
CA CYS A 199 14.92 -5.27 6.35
C CYS A 199 15.75 -6.48 5.93
N PRO A 200 15.21 -7.71 6.05
CA PRO A 200 15.82 -8.87 5.43
C PRO A 200 15.62 -8.76 3.91
N LEU A 201 16.70 -8.42 3.19
CA LEU A 201 16.68 -8.28 1.73
C LEU A 201 16.36 -9.61 1.03
N ASP A 202 15.60 -9.54 -0.05
CA ASP A 202 15.34 -10.70 -0.90
C ASP A 202 16.41 -10.88 -1.98
N THR A 203 16.17 -11.82 -2.90
CA THR A 203 16.95 -11.92 -4.14
C THR A 203 16.06 -12.14 -5.35
N MET A 204 16.29 -11.34 -6.39
CA MET A 204 15.64 -11.44 -7.70
C MET A 204 16.36 -12.40 -8.67
N ASN A 205 17.43 -13.08 -8.24
CA ASN A 205 18.22 -13.92 -9.14
C ASN A 205 17.39 -15.01 -9.81
N LYS A 206 16.56 -15.74 -9.06
CA LYS A 206 15.71 -16.79 -9.61
C LYS A 206 14.74 -16.25 -10.67
N SER A 207 14.09 -15.11 -10.41
CA SER A 207 13.20 -14.45 -11.38
C SER A 207 13.97 -14.09 -12.66
N LYS A 208 15.18 -13.54 -12.55
CA LYS A 208 16.04 -13.19 -13.70
C LYS A 208 16.50 -14.42 -14.48
N GLU A 209 16.91 -15.48 -13.80
CA GLU A 209 17.34 -16.75 -14.39
C GLU A 209 16.21 -17.43 -15.17
N HIS A 210 14.96 -17.24 -14.75
CA HIS A 210 13.77 -17.73 -15.44
C HIS A 210 13.24 -16.76 -16.52
N GLY A 211 13.92 -15.63 -16.75
CA GLY A 211 13.62 -14.70 -17.85
C GLY A 211 12.85 -13.44 -17.47
N PHE A 212 12.50 -13.23 -16.20
CA PHE A 212 11.90 -11.98 -15.74
C PHE A 212 12.97 -10.91 -15.49
N LEU A 213 13.09 -9.97 -16.43
CA LEU A 213 14.05 -8.87 -16.37
C LEU A 213 13.42 -7.53 -15.96
N GLY A 214 12.18 -7.56 -15.45
CA GLY A 214 11.51 -6.36 -14.93
C GLY A 214 12.26 -5.82 -13.72
N PHE A 215 12.43 -4.50 -13.68
CA PHE A 215 13.03 -3.79 -12.54
C PHE A 215 12.37 -2.41 -12.40
N ARG A 216 12.59 -1.76 -11.26
CA ARG A 216 12.26 -0.36 -11.03
C ARG A 216 13.39 0.31 -10.27
N ASN A 217 13.60 1.60 -10.53
CA ASN A 217 14.39 2.42 -9.63
C ASN A 217 13.51 2.80 -8.44
N SER A 218 13.88 2.39 -7.23
CA SER A 218 13.05 2.54 -6.03
C SER A 218 12.75 4.00 -5.68
N LYS A 219 13.70 4.93 -5.85
CA LYS A 219 13.46 6.36 -5.61
C LYS A 219 12.45 6.95 -6.60
N ASN A 220 12.59 6.63 -7.88
CA ASN A 220 11.66 7.10 -8.91
C ASN A 220 10.26 6.48 -8.72
N ALA A 221 10.18 5.21 -8.35
CA ALA A 221 8.92 4.54 -8.04
C ALA A 221 8.23 5.20 -6.84
N PHE A 222 8.97 5.48 -5.76
CA PHE A 222 8.45 6.17 -4.58
C PHE A 222 7.85 7.53 -4.92
N ILE A 223 8.58 8.38 -5.66
CA ILE A 223 8.09 9.69 -6.13
C ILE A 223 6.88 9.54 -7.06
N SER A 224 6.89 8.57 -7.97
CA SER A 224 5.76 8.27 -8.85
C SER A 224 4.49 7.92 -8.07
N TRP A 225 4.63 7.13 -6.99
CA TRP A 225 3.50 6.81 -6.11
C TRP A 225 2.99 8.02 -5.33
N ILE A 226 3.86 8.88 -4.81
CA ILE A 226 3.46 10.15 -4.18
C ILE A 226 2.67 11.00 -5.16
N ASN A 227 3.18 11.19 -6.37
CA ASN A 227 2.51 11.96 -7.42
C ASN A 227 1.15 11.37 -7.82
N LYS A 228 1.04 10.05 -7.85
CA LYS A 228 -0.24 9.37 -8.10
C LYS A 228 -1.26 9.61 -6.98
N ILE A 229 -0.83 9.64 -5.72
CA ILE A 229 -1.69 9.93 -4.56
C ILE A 229 -2.17 11.39 -4.60
N LYS A 230 -1.27 12.34 -4.89
CA LYS A 230 -1.61 13.76 -5.12
C LYS A 230 -2.62 13.92 -6.25
N ALA A 231 -2.37 13.29 -7.40
CA ALA A 231 -3.27 13.34 -8.56
C ALA A 231 -4.66 12.74 -8.28
N CYS A 232 -4.74 11.77 -7.36
CA CYS A 232 -6.01 11.20 -6.91
C CYS A 232 -6.73 12.05 -5.85
N LYS A 233 -6.17 13.22 -5.47
CA LYS A 233 -6.67 14.08 -4.38
C LYS A 233 -6.85 13.32 -3.06
N ILE A 234 -5.94 12.37 -2.79
CA ILE A 234 -5.89 11.67 -1.50
C ILE A 234 -5.09 12.52 -0.51
N VAL A 235 -4.04 13.18 -0.97
CA VAL A 235 -3.29 14.20 -0.23
C VAL A 235 -3.28 15.50 -1.05
N PRO A 236 -3.04 16.67 -0.43
CA PRO A 236 -2.96 17.94 -1.12
C PRO A 236 -1.92 17.95 -2.24
N GLN A 237 -2.28 18.59 -3.35
CA GLN A 237 -1.27 19.14 -4.24
C GLN A 237 -0.69 20.38 -3.57
N LEU A 238 0.64 20.47 -3.55
CA LEU A 238 1.27 21.73 -3.17
C LEU A 238 0.99 22.74 -4.29
N VAL A 239 0.67 23.97 -3.90
CA VAL A 239 0.46 25.10 -4.81
C VAL A 239 1.76 25.88 -4.91
#